data_AF-A0A8C8RAJ8-F1
#
_entry.id   AF-A0A8C8RAJ8-F1
#
_cell.length_a   1.000
_cell.length_b   1.000
_cell.length_c   1.000
_cell.angle_alpha   90.00
_cell.angle_beta   90.00
_cell.angle_gamma   90.00
#
_symmetry.space_group_name_H-M   'P 1'
#
loop_
_entity.id
_entity.type
_entity.pdbx_description
1 polymer ?
#
loop_
_entity_poly.entity_id
_entity_poly.type
_entity_poly.pdbx_seq_one_letter_code
_entity_poly.pdbx_strand_id
1 'polypeptide(L)'
;MGSITFKNILLFLVNSKIFPFEDIRLDPASTAYCWLLFHWLTLSGAWAQSLLHFPGDLLYFPRGTIHQADTPPGGSYSTHVTISTYQNNSWGDFLLDVIPGLVFETAKEDLALRTSIPRQQLMQVDITDSARRLSSFLRSLADRLENTKGLRSSDMKKDFIMNRLPPFLGKGLDPLSPGGKLPKLDSKIRLQFKDHTIITVEPEQENSDEMRKEMVYVYHSLKNRRERHMMGNEDDDTSEEGISETHGLRFPLSHMDALKQIWRNDAVVGKELSLASDAEKENLVLALWAECLIEVI
;
A
#
# COMPACT_ATOMS: atom_id res chain seq x y z
N MET A 1 -12.84 29.96 5.28
CA MET A 1 -11.57 29.34 5.70
C MET A 1 -11.72 27.84 5.58
N GLY A 2 -11.19 27.26 4.50
CA GLY A 2 -11.20 25.80 4.33
C GLY A 2 -10.16 25.19 5.28
N SER A 3 -10.58 24.22 6.10
CA SER A 3 -9.69 23.42 6.91
C SER A 3 -8.90 22.49 5.98
N ILE A 4 -7.67 22.87 5.63
CA ILE A 4 -6.71 21.97 4.99
C ILE A 4 -6.16 21.07 6.09
N THR A 5 -6.71 19.87 6.21
CA THR A 5 -6.18 18.82 7.08
C THR A 5 -4.82 18.39 6.53
N PHE A 6 -3.73 18.76 7.20
CA PHE A 6 -2.37 18.45 6.74
C PHE A 6 -2.10 16.94 6.77
N LYS A 7 -1.97 16.35 5.58
CA LYS A 7 -1.54 14.97 5.30
C LYS A 7 -0.01 14.97 5.13
N ASN A 8 0.69 13.90 5.51
CA ASN A 8 2.16 13.78 5.42
C ASN A 8 2.71 13.50 4.03
N ILE A 9 3.94 13.88 3.61
CA ILE A 9 5.04 14.78 4.07
C ILE A 9 5.75 15.21 2.80
N LEU A 10 5.96 16.51 2.61
CA LEU A 10 6.73 17.17 1.55
C LEU A 10 8.21 16.76 1.46
N LEU A 11 8.64 16.26 0.30
CA LEU A 11 9.95 16.58 -0.28
C LEU A 11 9.79 17.86 -1.07
N PHE A 12 10.58 18.90 -0.83
CA PHE A 12 10.68 20.01 -1.78
C PHE A 12 11.80 19.76 -2.77
N LEU A 13 11.46 19.63 -4.05
CA LEU A 13 12.41 19.81 -5.14
C LEU A 13 12.23 21.21 -5.71
N VAL A 14 13.23 22.06 -5.48
CA VAL A 14 13.27 23.39 -6.08
C VAL A 14 13.97 23.27 -7.43
N ASN A 15 13.23 23.35 -8.55
CA ASN A 15 13.85 23.73 -9.81
C ASN A 15 12.93 24.41 -10.84
N SER A 16 13.62 25.20 -11.66
CA SER A 16 13.20 26.19 -12.65
C SER A 16 12.63 25.61 -13.95
N LYS A 17 11.65 26.33 -14.50
CA LYS A 17 11.04 26.25 -15.85
C LYS A 17 10.51 24.87 -16.29
N ILE A 18 9.19 24.82 -16.44
CA ILE A 18 8.41 23.70 -17.00
C ILE A 18 8.90 23.39 -18.43
N PHE A 19 9.70 22.34 -18.59
CA PHE A 19 10.00 21.65 -19.85
C PHE A 19 10.14 20.15 -19.56
N PRO A 20 9.97 19.26 -20.58
CA PRO A 20 10.00 17.81 -20.38
C PRO A 20 11.29 17.38 -19.68
N PHE A 21 11.17 16.34 -18.83
CA PHE A 21 12.12 15.80 -17.84
C PHE A 21 13.60 15.56 -18.28
N GLU A 22 13.99 15.86 -19.52
CA GLU A 22 15.31 15.52 -20.08
C GLU A 22 16.32 16.67 -20.14
N ASP A 23 15.94 17.92 -19.85
CA ASP A 23 16.87 19.07 -19.96
C ASP A 23 16.83 20.00 -18.72
N ILE A 24 17.14 19.48 -17.54
CA ILE A 24 17.36 20.32 -16.36
C ILE A 24 18.79 20.90 -16.40
N ARG A 25 18.95 22.09 -16.98
CA ARG A 25 20.14 22.93 -16.76
C ARG A 25 19.91 23.83 -15.54
N LEU A 26 20.80 23.72 -14.55
CA LEU A 26 20.82 24.59 -13.37
C LEU A 26 21.22 26.00 -13.79
N ASP A 27 20.29 26.96 -13.73
CA ASP A 27 20.60 28.39 -13.85
C ASP A 27 20.98 28.92 -12.46
N PRO A 28 22.23 29.37 -12.24
CA PRO A 28 22.69 29.87 -10.95
C PRO A 28 22.07 31.22 -10.54
N ALA A 29 21.23 31.85 -11.37
CA ALA A 29 20.65 33.16 -11.10
C ALA A 29 19.32 33.15 -10.30
N SER A 30 18.74 31.99 -9.96
CA SER A 30 17.46 31.96 -9.22
C SER A 30 17.65 32.02 -7.70
N THR A 31 17.18 33.15 -7.16
CA THR A 31 17.22 33.63 -5.77
C THR A 31 16.59 32.70 -4.72
N ALA A 32 17.03 32.92 -3.49
CA ALA A 32 16.87 32.10 -2.31
C ALA A 32 15.52 32.26 -1.56
N TYR A 33 15.18 31.32 -0.68
CA TYR A 33 13.86 31.15 -0.04
C TYR A 33 13.95 31.17 1.48
N CYS A 34 13.11 31.88 2.25
CA CYS A 34 13.09 31.70 3.72
C CYS A 34 12.01 30.67 4.12
N TRP A 35 12.42 29.56 4.74
CA TRP A 35 11.54 28.57 5.35
C TRP A 35 11.60 28.69 6.87
N LEU A 36 10.43 28.84 7.49
CA LEU A 36 10.25 28.86 8.94
C LEU A 36 9.58 27.56 9.37
N LEU A 37 10.30 26.75 10.16
CA LEU A 37 9.85 25.46 10.67
C LEU A 37 9.57 25.55 12.16
N PHE A 38 8.46 24.97 12.58
CA PHE A 38 8.01 24.95 13.97
C PHE A 38 7.88 23.51 14.50
N HIS A 39 8.45 23.26 15.67
CA HIS A 39 8.37 21.98 16.37
C HIS A 39 7.43 22.10 17.58
N TRP A 40 6.39 21.26 17.63
CA TRP A 40 5.28 21.36 18.59
C TRP A 40 5.67 21.25 20.08
N LEU A 41 6.87 20.73 20.40
CA LEU A 41 7.31 20.52 21.79
C LEU A 41 7.70 21.80 22.55
N THR A 42 7.77 22.95 21.88
CA THR A 42 8.03 24.23 22.54
C THR A 42 6.81 25.13 22.41
N LEU A 43 6.00 25.21 23.47
CA LEU A 43 4.91 26.20 23.67
C LEU A 43 5.41 27.67 23.68
N SER A 44 6.63 27.94 23.21
CA SER A 44 7.32 29.22 23.31
C SER A 44 7.03 30.16 22.14
N GLY A 45 6.35 29.70 21.08
CA GLY A 45 6.08 30.52 19.89
C GLY A 45 7.32 30.89 19.06
N ALA A 46 8.50 30.38 19.44
CA ALA A 46 9.75 30.62 18.74
C ALA A 46 9.94 29.60 17.60
N TRP A 47 10.46 30.06 16.46
CA TRP A 47 10.80 29.21 15.33
C TRP A 47 11.93 28.25 15.71
N ALA A 48 11.73 26.95 15.47
CA ALA A 48 12.74 25.93 15.75
C ALA A 48 13.90 26.01 14.74
N GLN A 49 13.60 26.38 13.49
CA GLN A 49 14.60 26.56 12.44
C GLN A 49 14.14 27.63 11.45
N SER A 50 15.09 28.45 11.00
CA SER A 50 14.92 29.39 9.88
C SER A 50 16.00 29.07 8.86
N LEU A 51 15.61 28.71 7.64
CA LEU A 51 16.51 28.24 6.59
C LEU A 51 16.33 29.04 5.31
N LEU A 52 17.44 29.32 4.62
CA LEU A 52 17.41 29.84 3.28
C LEU A 52 17.58 28.70 2.26
N HIS A 53 16.60 28.39 1.40
CA HIS A 53 16.76 27.37 0.34
C HIS A 53 17.12 27.94 -1.02
N PHE A 54 17.79 27.13 -1.81
CA PHE A 54 18.19 27.38 -3.19
C PHE A 54 17.73 26.24 -4.11
N PRO A 55 17.76 26.45 -5.45
CA PRO A 55 17.53 25.36 -6.39
C PRO A 55 18.44 24.17 -6.16
N GLY A 56 17.85 22.98 -6.16
CA GLY A 56 18.55 21.74 -5.82
C GLY A 56 18.53 21.35 -4.34
N ASP A 57 18.16 22.26 -3.43
CA ASP A 57 18.02 21.93 -2.01
C ASP A 57 16.81 21.03 -1.76
N LEU A 58 16.92 20.22 -0.70
CA LEU A 58 15.92 19.26 -0.27
C LEU A 58 15.64 19.46 1.22
N LEU A 59 14.36 19.60 1.56
CA LEU A 59 13.89 19.65 2.93
C LEU A 59 12.89 18.54 3.20
N TYR A 60 13.08 17.88 4.34
CA TYR A 60 12.19 16.89 4.92
C TYR A 60 11.78 17.31 6.33
N PHE A 61 10.51 17.15 6.67
CA PHE A 61 10.00 17.27 8.03
C PHE A 61 8.81 16.34 8.27
N PRO A 62 8.60 15.80 9.49
CA PRO A 62 7.54 14.82 9.78
C PRO A 62 6.12 15.42 9.92
N ARG A 63 5.07 14.57 10.06
CA ARG A 63 3.69 15.05 10.41
C ARG A 63 3.71 15.92 11.62
N GLY A 64 2.82 16.91 11.59
CA GLY A 64 2.60 17.80 12.70
C GLY A 64 3.63 18.92 12.78
N THR A 65 4.62 18.96 11.87
CA THR A 65 5.52 20.11 11.74
C THR A 65 4.75 21.27 11.11
N ILE A 66 4.46 22.29 11.90
CA ILE A 66 3.89 23.54 11.40
C ILE A 66 4.99 24.25 10.62
N HIS A 67 4.68 24.76 9.43
CA HIS A 67 5.65 25.43 8.57
C HIS A 67 5.03 26.61 7.84
N GLN A 68 5.86 27.60 7.55
CA GLN A 68 5.53 28.75 6.73
C GLN A 68 6.72 29.05 5.81
N ALA A 69 6.44 29.58 4.61
CA ALA A 69 7.45 30.05 3.70
C ALA A 69 7.06 31.41 3.11
N ASP A 70 8.05 32.24 2.86
CA ASP A 70 7.91 33.49 2.11
C ASP A 70 9.04 33.66 1.08
N THR A 71 8.74 34.39 0.01
CA THR A 71 9.75 34.79 -0.98
C THR A 71 10.33 36.13 -0.56
N PRO A 72 11.65 36.25 -0.36
CA PRO A 72 12.27 37.50 0.10
C PRO A 72 11.97 38.70 -0.82
N PRO A 73 11.86 39.92 -0.26
CA PRO A 73 11.70 41.14 -1.05
C PRO A 73 12.83 41.32 -2.08
N GLY A 74 12.48 41.57 -3.34
CA GLY A 74 13.43 41.69 -4.45
C GLY A 74 13.80 40.38 -5.14
N GLY A 75 13.34 39.22 -4.63
CA GLY A 75 13.38 37.95 -5.35
C GLY A 75 12.35 37.88 -6.48
N SER A 76 12.61 37.06 -7.51
CA SER A 76 11.73 36.93 -8.67
C SER A 76 10.46 36.10 -8.39
N TYR A 77 10.62 34.84 -8.03
CA TYR A 77 9.54 33.88 -7.76
C TYR A 77 10.12 32.64 -7.08
N SER A 78 9.24 31.91 -6.39
CA SER A 78 9.54 30.65 -5.72
C SER A 78 8.69 29.54 -6.35
N THR A 79 9.34 28.46 -6.78
CA THR A 79 8.69 27.24 -7.25
C THR A 79 9.31 26.04 -6.56
N HIS A 80 8.47 25.15 -6.06
CA HIS A 80 8.89 23.91 -5.45
C HIS A 80 7.86 22.83 -5.72
N VAL A 81 8.31 21.58 -5.83
CA VAL A 81 7.42 20.41 -5.89
C VAL A 81 7.44 19.74 -4.54
N THR A 82 6.26 19.53 -4.00
CA THR A 82 5.97 18.71 -2.82
C THR A 82 5.77 17.25 -3.22
N ILE A 83 6.55 16.33 -2.66
CA ILE A 83 6.27 14.88 -2.74
C ILE A 83 5.79 14.39 -1.39
N SER A 84 4.59 13.80 -1.28
CA SER A 84 3.98 13.36 -0.01
C SER A 84 3.73 11.86 0.09
N THR A 85 3.96 11.28 1.28
CA THR A 85 3.75 9.85 1.58
C THR A 85 3.40 9.60 3.06
N TYR A 86 3.02 8.37 3.44
CA TYR A 86 2.64 7.96 4.81
C TYR A 86 1.33 8.58 5.33
N GLN A 87 0.37 8.87 4.44
CA GLN A 87 -1.00 9.17 4.84
C GLN A 87 -1.68 7.90 5.36
N ASN A 88 -2.32 7.96 6.54
CA ASN A 88 -3.06 6.85 7.18
C ASN A 88 -2.27 5.52 7.20
N ASN A 89 -0.96 5.59 7.37
CA ASN A 89 -0.05 4.45 7.35
C ASN A 89 0.74 4.37 8.66
N SER A 90 0.03 4.39 9.79
CA SER A 90 0.60 4.26 11.14
C SER A 90 0.36 2.86 11.72
N TRP A 91 1.02 2.55 12.84
CA TRP A 91 0.72 1.33 13.61
C TRP A 91 -0.74 1.27 14.09
N GLY A 92 -1.37 2.43 14.34
CA GLY A 92 -2.79 2.48 14.69
C GLY A 92 -3.68 2.09 13.53
N ASP A 93 -3.38 2.58 12.32
CA ASP A 93 -4.10 2.21 11.10
C ASP A 93 -3.93 0.71 10.81
N PHE A 94 -2.69 0.20 10.89
CA PHE A 94 -2.40 -1.22 10.69
C PHE A 94 -3.06 -2.11 11.73
N LEU A 95 -3.13 -1.67 12.99
CA LEU A 95 -3.86 -2.40 14.03
C LEU A 95 -5.35 -2.47 13.72
N LEU A 96 -5.96 -1.37 13.26
CA LEU A 96 -7.37 -1.32 12.89
C LEU A 96 -7.70 -2.15 11.64
N ASP A 97 -6.77 -2.27 10.70
CA ASP A 97 -6.90 -3.14 9.52
C ASP A 97 -6.86 -4.63 9.90
N VAL A 98 -6.02 -4.98 10.87
CA VAL A 98 -5.76 -6.37 11.26
C VAL A 98 -6.75 -6.93 12.29
N ILE A 99 -7.14 -6.12 13.29
CA ILE A 99 -8.00 -6.56 14.41
C ILE A 99 -9.28 -7.24 13.93
N PRO A 100 -10.05 -6.69 12.96
CA PRO A 100 -11.29 -7.31 12.53
C PRO A 100 -11.09 -8.75 12.05
N GLY A 101 -10.09 -8.99 11.20
CA GLY A 101 -9.75 -10.34 10.73
C GLY A 101 -9.41 -11.28 11.88
N LEU A 102 -8.58 -10.84 12.84
CA LEU A 102 -8.21 -11.64 14.00
C LEU A 102 -9.42 -11.97 14.89
N VAL A 103 -10.32 -11.02 15.10
CA VAL A 103 -11.55 -11.22 15.88
C VAL A 103 -12.48 -12.22 15.19
N PHE A 104 -12.69 -12.08 13.88
CA PHE A 104 -13.55 -12.99 13.13
C PHE A 104 -13.02 -14.42 13.11
N GLU A 105 -11.71 -14.62 12.91
CA GLU A 105 -11.10 -15.95 12.99
C GLU A 105 -11.21 -16.53 14.41
N THR A 106 -10.90 -15.74 15.43
CA THR A 106 -11.00 -16.21 16.83
C THR A 106 -12.43 -16.59 17.20
N ALA A 107 -13.42 -15.83 16.73
CA ALA A 107 -14.84 -16.10 16.98
C ALA A 107 -15.34 -17.41 16.31
N LYS A 108 -14.61 -18.00 15.35
CA LYS A 108 -14.93 -19.33 14.82
C LYS A 108 -14.70 -20.43 15.86
N GLU A 109 -13.68 -20.25 16.70
CA GLU A 109 -13.23 -21.23 17.70
C GLU A 109 -13.73 -20.92 19.11
N ASP A 110 -13.80 -19.65 19.49
CA ASP A 110 -14.17 -19.19 20.83
C ASP A 110 -15.63 -18.68 20.87
N LEU A 111 -16.48 -19.45 21.58
CA LEU A 111 -17.87 -19.09 21.81
C LEU A 111 -18.04 -17.77 22.55
N ALA A 112 -17.10 -17.37 23.41
CA ALA A 112 -17.23 -16.18 24.24
C ALA A 112 -17.34 -14.90 23.39
N LEU A 113 -16.63 -14.83 22.27
CA LEU A 113 -16.71 -13.73 21.28
C LEU A 113 -18.00 -13.75 20.45
N ARG A 114 -18.71 -14.88 20.39
CA ARG A 114 -20.00 -15.00 19.70
C ARG A 114 -21.22 -14.74 20.58
N THR A 115 -21.03 -14.72 21.90
CA THR A 115 -22.15 -14.45 22.82
C THR A 115 -22.63 -13.01 22.70
N SER A 116 -23.94 -12.81 22.81
CA SER A 116 -24.55 -11.49 22.79
C SER A 116 -24.05 -10.63 23.95
N ILE A 117 -23.89 -9.32 23.69
CA ILE A 117 -23.73 -8.33 24.75
C ILE A 117 -25.01 -8.29 25.63
N PRO A 118 -24.91 -7.90 26.92
CA PRO A 118 -26.08 -7.75 27.79
C PRO A 118 -27.14 -6.80 27.21
N ARG A 119 -28.42 -7.04 27.52
CA ARG A 119 -29.50 -6.12 27.14
C ARG A 119 -29.23 -4.73 27.72
N GLN A 120 -29.50 -3.70 26.94
CA GLN A 120 -29.28 -2.29 27.32
C GLN A 120 -27.81 -1.94 27.62
N GLN A 121 -26.82 -2.78 27.27
CA GLN A 121 -25.41 -2.49 27.50
C GLN A 121 -24.98 -1.15 26.86
N LEU A 122 -25.51 -0.83 25.67
CA LEU A 122 -25.24 0.42 24.95
C LEU A 122 -25.85 1.66 25.61
N MET A 123 -26.76 1.48 26.58
CA MET A 123 -27.41 2.56 27.33
C MET A 123 -26.77 2.79 28.70
N GLN A 124 -25.80 1.95 29.09
CA GLN A 124 -25.12 2.09 30.38
C GLN A 124 -24.15 3.27 30.35
N VAL A 125 -24.17 4.07 31.42
CA VAL A 125 -23.24 5.19 31.62
C VAL A 125 -21.90 4.70 32.20
N ASP A 126 -21.95 3.62 33.00
CA ASP A 126 -20.75 2.95 33.49
C ASP A 126 -20.26 1.91 32.48
N ILE A 127 -18.98 2.01 32.13
CA ILE A 127 -18.30 1.15 31.16
C ILE A 127 -17.36 0.14 31.83
N THR A 128 -17.24 0.12 33.16
CA THR A 128 -16.22 -0.64 33.90
C THR A 128 -16.27 -2.14 33.60
N ASP A 129 -17.46 -2.74 33.61
CA ASP A 129 -17.63 -4.16 33.31
C ASP A 129 -17.33 -4.49 31.84
N SER A 130 -17.75 -3.62 30.92
CA SER A 130 -17.42 -3.73 29.50
C SER A 130 -15.91 -3.62 29.27
N ALA A 131 -15.25 -2.65 29.91
CA ALA A 131 -13.81 -2.45 29.83
C ALA A 131 -13.04 -3.67 30.34
N ARG A 132 -13.47 -4.28 31.46
CA ARG A 132 -12.89 -5.51 32.00
C ARG A 132 -13.00 -6.68 31.02
N ARG A 133 -14.19 -6.90 30.45
CA ARG A 133 -14.44 -7.99 29.49
C ARG A 133 -13.69 -7.78 28.17
N LEU A 134 -13.70 -6.57 27.63
CA LEU A 134 -12.91 -6.22 26.44
C LEU A 134 -11.41 -6.38 26.69
N SER A 135 -10.92 -6.00 27.87
CA SER A 135 -9.51 -6.20 28.23
C SER A 135 -9.11 -7.67 28.25
N SER A 136 -9.99 -8.58 28.72
CA SER A 136 -9.71 -10.02 28.63
C SER A 136 -9.64 -10.52 27.19
N PHE A 137 -10.54 -10.04 26.32
CA PHE A 137 -10.48 -10.39 24.90
C PHE A 137 -9.22 -9.86 24.23
N LEU A 138 -8.84 -8.60 24.48
CA LEU A 138 -7.63 -8.00 23.92
C LEU A 138 -6.37 -8.76 24.34
N ARG A 139 -6.25 -9.20 25.61
CA ARG A 139 -5.14 -10.04 26.05
C ARG A 139 -5.12 -11.39 25.34
N SER A 140 -6.27 -12.05 25.24
CA SER A 140 -6.37 -13.33 24.53
C SER A 140 -6.02 -13.21 23.03
N LEU A 141 -6.44 -12.11 22.39
CA LEU A 141 -6.08 -11.82 21.00
C LEU A 141 -4.58 -11.57 20.86
N ALA A 142 -3.95 -10.87 21.81
CA ALA A 142 -2.50 -10.69 21.83
C ALA A 142 -1.76 -12.03 21.98
N ASP A 143 -2.17 -12.88 22.92
CA ASP A 143 -1.59 -14.22 23.10
C ASP A 143 -1.73 -15.06 21.81
N ARG A 144 -2.90 -15.01 21.16
CA ARG A 144 -3.11 -15.69 19.88
C ARG A 144 -2.24 -15.13 18.78
N LEU A 145 -2.08 -13.82 18.71
CA LEU A 145 -1.25 -13.15 17.73
C LEU A 145 0.22 -13.59 17.83
N GLU A 146 0.75 -13.73 19.05
CA GLU A 146 2.12 -14.22 19.28
C GLU A 146 2.30 -15.68 18.85
N ASN A 147 1.25 -16.49 18.98
CA ASN A 147 1.30 -17.94 18.72
C ASN A 147 0.85 -18.33 17.30
N THR A 148 0.32 -17.40 16.51
CA THR A 148 -0.18 -17.66 15.15
C THR A 148 0.87 -17.29 14.10
N LYS A 149 1.03 -18.12 13.06
CA LYS A 149 2.05 -17.94 12.01
C LYS A 149 1.74 -16.85 10.97
N GLY A 150 0.62 -16.13 11.07
CA GLY A 150 0.19 -15.22 10.01
C GLY A 150 -0.69 -14.09 10.47
N LEU A 151 -0.25 -12.87 10.17
CA LEU A 151 -1.05 -11.66 10.29
C LEU A 151 -1.70 -11.34 8.95
N ARG A 152 -3.01 -11.11 8.95
CA ARG A 152 -3.77 -10.84 7.74
C ARG A 152 -4.22 -9.38 7.74
N SER A 153 -3.43 -8.56 7.06
CA SER A 153 -3.83 -7.25 6.58
C SER A 153 -4.28 -7.39 5.13
N SER A 154 -5.51 -6.98 4.82
CA SER A 154 -6.07 -7.02 3.46
C SER A 154 -6.26 -5.63 2.89
N ASP A 155 -6.93 -4.73 3.62
CA ASP A 155 -7.49 -3.53 2.99
C ASP A 155 -6.40 -2.49 2.75
N MET A 156 -5.49 -2.29 3.72
CA MET A 156 -4.30 -1.44 3.51
C MET A 156 -3.41 -1.94 2.35
N LYS A 157 -3.27 -3.25 2.18
CA LYS A 157 -2.48 -3.82 1.08
C LYS A 157 -3.14 -3.57 -0.27
N LYS A 158 -4.46 -3.80 -0.35
CA LYS A 158 -5.25 -3.54 -1.55
C LYS A 158 -5.23 -2.06 -1.91
N ASP A 159 -5.51 -1.20 -0.96
CA ASP A 159 -5.47 0.25 -1.15
C ASP A 159 -4.11 0.68 -1.73
N PHE A 160 -3.01 0.22 -1.12
CA PHE A 160 -1.67 0.55 -1.60
C PHE A 160 -1.39 0.07 -3.03
N ILE A 161 -1.71 -1.18 -3.37
CA ILE A 161 -1.40 -1.73 -4.70
C ILE A 161 -2.32 -1.16 -5.78
N MET A 162 -3.57 -0.84 -5.45
CA MET A 162 -4.55 -0.29 -6.38
C MET A 162 -4.29 1.19 -6.67
N ASN A 163 -3.85 1.95 -5.66
CA ASN A 163 -3.74 3.40 -5.76
C ASN A 163 -2.33 3.91 -6.08
N ARG A 164 -1.32 3.04 -6.16
CA ARG A 164 0.05 3.44 -6.56
C ARG A 164 0.21 3.60 -8.07
N LEU A 165 1.23 4.35 -8.47
CA LEU A 165 1.64 4.45 -9.88
C LEU A 165 2.05 3.08 -10.47
N PRO A 166 1.82 2.86 -11.79
CA PRO A 166 2.43 1.75 -12.51
C PRO A 166 3.96 1.91 -12.58
N PRO A 167 4.70 0.83 -12.88
CA PRO A 167 6.14 0.91 -13.04
C PRO A 167 6.51 1.85 -14.21
N PHE A 168 7.61 2.59 -14.05
CA PHE A 168 8.14 3.43 -15.13
C PHE A 168 9.06 2.59 -16.04
N LEU A 169 8.71 2.50 -17.33
CA LEU A 169 9.38 1.63 -18.30
C LEU A 169 10.35 2.39 -19.23
N GLY A 170 10.62 3.67 -18.96
CA GLY A 170 11.46 4.48 -19.86
C GLY A 170 10.78 4.78 -21.21
N LYS A 171 11.45 5.55 -22.07
CA LYS A 171 10.96 5.87 -23.42
C LYS A 171 11.29 4.72 -24.38
N GLY A 172 10.27 4.16 -25.03
CA GLY A 172 10.45 3.19 -26.13
C GLY A 172 10.34 1.71 -25.74
N LEU A 173 9.97 1.38 -24.50
CA LEU A 173 9.50 0.03 -24.17
C LEU A 173 8.01 -0.09 -24.54
N ASP A 174 7.64 -1.23 -25.13
CA ASP A 174 6.26 -1.56 -25.44
C ASP A 174 5.38 -1.51 -24.18
N PRO A 175 4.06 -1.25 -24.32
CA PRO A 175 3.11 -1.46 -23.23
C PRO A 175 3.34 -2.84 -22.62
N LEU A 176 3.22 -2.98 -21.29
CA LEU A 176 3.38 -4.26 -20.56
C LEU A 176 2.49 -5.33 -21.18
N SER A 177 3.08 -6.08 -22.10
CA SER A 177 2.45 -7.12 -22.89
C SER A 177 3.32 -8.35 -22.70
N PRO A 178 2.74 -9.54 -22.46
CA PRO A 178 3.52 -10.76 -22.28
C PRO A 178 4.43 -10.99 -23.47
N GLY A 179 5.74 -10.84 -23.23
CA GLY A 179 6.78 -10.91 -24.24
C GLY A 179 7.75 -12.06 -23.96
N GLY A 180 8.63 -12.32 -24.93
CA GLY A 180 9.65 -13.36 -24.81
C GLY A 180 9.12 -14.78 -25.07
N LYS A 181 9.82 -15.77 -24.52
CA LYS A 181 9.46 -17.19 -24.71
C LYS A 181 8.30 -17.56 -23.78
N LEU A 182 7.31 -18.26 -24.33
CA LEU A 182 6.26 -18.88 -23.52
C LEU A 182 6.90 -19.86 -22.52
N PRO A 183 6.63 -19.74 -21.22
CA PRO A 183 7.23 -20.61 -20.22
C PRO A 183 6.71 -22.04 -20.37
N LYS A 184 7.64 -22.98 -20.29
CA LYS A 184 7.38 -24.42 -20.20
C LYS A 184 7.73 -24.92 -18.81
N LEU A 185 7.33 -26.13 -18.48
CA LEU A 185 7.60 -26.72 -17.17
C LEU A 185 9.11 -26.81 -16.83
N ASP A 186 9.96 -27.04 -17.81
CA ASP A 186 11.42 -27.09 -17.67
C ASP A 186 12.09 -25.70 -17.74
N SER A 187 11.32 -24.64 -17.98
CA SER A 187 11.84 -23.28 -18.06
C SER A 187 12.28 -22.78 -16.69
N LYS A 188 13.41 -22.06 -16.68
CA LYS A 188 13.84 -21.29 -15.52
C LYS A 188 13.13 -19.94 -15.57
N ILE A 189 12.40 -19.61 -14.51
CA ILE A 189 11.59 -18.41 -14.42
C ILE A 189 12.11 -17.47 -13.33
N ARG A 190 11.91 -16.17 -13.53
CA ARG A 190 12.25 -15.12 -12.56
C ARG A 190 11.06 -14.18 -12.38
N LEU A 191 10.80 -13.79 -11.12
CA LEU A 191 9.80 -12.79 -10.79
C LEU A 191 10.27 -11.41 -11.27
N GLN A 192 9.43 -10.74 -12.06
CA GLN A 192 9.56 -9.35 -12.44
C GLN A 192 8.69 -8.47 -11.54
N PHE A 193 8.98 -7.17 -11.49
CA PHE A 193 8.14 -6.17 -10.82
C PHE A 193 7.73 -6.54 -9.39
N LYS A 194 8.66 -7.13 -8.63
CA LYS A 194 8.44 -7.59 -7.26
C LYS A 194 7.86 -6.48 -6.37
N ASP A 195 8.38 -5.27 -6.47
CA ASP A 195 7.91 -4.11 -5.70
C ASP A 195 6.54 -3.58 -6.15
N HIS A 196 6.00 -4.07 -7.26
CA HIS A 196 4.68 -3.74 -7.82
C HIS A 196 3.69 -4.91 -7.70
N THR A 197 4.00 -5.92 -6.89
CA THR A 197 3.18 -7.13 -6.68
C THR A 197 2.92 -7.34 -5.19
N ILE A 198 1.71 -7.79 -4.83
CA ILE A 198 1.34 -8.19 -3.46
C ILE A 198 0.71 -9.58 -3.51
N ILE A 199 1.13 -10.44 -2.59
CA ILE A 199 0.53 -11.75 -2.36
C ILE A 199 -0.19 -11.72 -1.01
N THR A 200 -1.49 -12.04 -1.00
CA THR A 200 -2.31 -12.03 0.21
C THR A 200 -3.32 -13.18 0.21
N VAL A 201 -3.87 -13.49 1.37
CA VAL A 201 -4.90 -14.53 1.55
C VAL A 201 -6.18 -13.86 2.00
N GLU A 202 -7.26 -14.11 1.27
CA GLU A 202 -8.56 -13.53 1.54
C GLU A 202 -9.67 -14.58 1.38
N PRO A 203 -10.80 -14.39 2.05
CA PRO A 203 -11.98 -15.21 1.78
C PRO A 203 -12.46 -15.01 0.34
N GLU A 204 -12.95 -16.08 -0.27
CA GLU A 204 -13.65 -16.03 -1.54
C GLU A 204 -14.91 -15.15 -1.45
N GLN A 205 -15.04 -14.18 -2.36
CA GLN A 205 -16.10 -13.15 -2.31
C GLN A 205 -17.41 -13.58 -2.99
N GLU A 206 -17.42 -14.68 -3.77
CA GLU A 206 -18.49 -14.99 -4.74
C GLU A 206 -19.59 -15.97 -4.26
N ASN A 207 -19.58 -16.49 -3.02
CA ASN A 207 -20.64 -17.42 -2.58
C ASN A 207 -21.19 -17.09 -1.19
N SER A 208 -22.51 -16.88 -1.11
CA SER A 208 -23.24 -16.53 0.11
C SER A 208 -23.50 -17.70 1.07
N ASP A 209 -23.37 -18.96 0.61
CA ASP A 209 -23.94 -20.10 1.34
C ASP A 209 -23.03 -21.30 1.64
N GLU A 210 -21.74 -21.26 1.33
CA GLU A 210 -20.81 -22.31 1.78
C GLU A 210 -19.56 -21.71 2.43
N MET A 211 -18.94 -22.48 3.34
CA MET A 211 -17.74 -22.09 4.11
C MET A 211 -16.78 -21.27 3.25
N ARG A 212 -16.63 -19.97 3.55
CA ARG A 212 -15.75 -19.04 2.83
C ARG A 212 -14.37 -19.68 2.67
N LYS A 213 -14.09 -20.19 1.47
CA LYS A 213 -12.83 -20.83 1.16
C LYS A 213 -11.76 -19.76 1.09
N GLU A 214 -10.62 -20.03 1.71
CA GLU A 214 -9.48 -19.13 1.62
C GLU A 214 -8.79 -19.30 0.27
N MET A 215 -8.55 -18.19 -0.40
CA MET A 215 -7.88 -18.14 -1.69
C MET A 215 -6.66 -17.23 -1.59
N VAL A 216 -5.64 -17.51 -2.41
CA VAL A 216 -4.47 -16.65 -2.55
C VAL A 216 -4.72 -15.69 -3.70
N TYR A 217 -4.51 -14.41 -3.43
CA TYR A 217 -4.59 -13.35 -4.41
C TYR A 217 -3.21 -12.78 -4.68
N VAL A 218 -2.89 -12.60 -5.97
CA VAL A 218 -1.69 -11.92 -6.45
C VAL A 218 -2.14 -10.63 -7.13
N TYR A 219 -2.12 -9.53 -6.41
CA TYR A 219 -2.44 -8.20 -6.93
C TYR A 219 -1.19 -7.54 -7.48
N HIS A 220 -1.37 -6.68 -8.49
CA HIS A 220 -0.26 -5.91 -9.03
C HIS A 220 -0.70 -4.55 -9.56
N SER A 221 0.26 -3.65 -9.72
CA SER A 221 0.02 -2.26 -10.17
C SER A 221 0.45 -1.99 -11.61
N LEU A 222 0.83 -3.03 -12.36
CA LEU A 222 1.31 -2.90 -13.74
C LEU A 222 0.30 -2.22 -14.68
N LYS A 223 -0.99 -2.44 -14.43
CA LYS A 223 -2.11 -1.89 -15.24
C LYS A 223 -2.74 -0.64 -14.61
N ASN A 224 -2.17 -0.10 -13.52
CA ASN A 224 -2.68 1.11 -12.91
C ASN A 224 -2.51 2.31 -13.85
N ARG A 225 -3.46 3.24 -13.82
CA ARG A 225 -3.45 4.43 -14.68
C ARG A 225 -2.75 5.59 -13.99
N ARG A 226 -1.68 6.09 -14.59
CA ARG A 226 -0.91 7.22 -14.06
C ARG A 226 -1.75 8.50 -13.98
N GLU A 227 -2.66 8.68 -14.92
CA GLU A 227 -3.52 9.86 -15.07
C GLU A 227 -4.53 9.99 -13.91
N ARG A 228 -4.90 8.88 -13.28
CA ARG A 228 -5.85 8.83 -12.15
C ARG A 228 -5.17 8.74 -10.78
N HIS A 229 -3.84 8.71 -10.73
CA HIS A 229 -3.09 8.56 -9.49
C HIS A 229 -3.36 9.71 -8.50
N MET A 230 -3.89 9.38 -7.32
CA MET A 230 -4.23 10.31 -6.23
C MET A 230 -5.31 11.36 -6.58
N MET A 231 -6.10 11.14 -7.63
CA MET A 231 -7.16 12.06 -8.05
C MET A 231 -8.51 11.80 -7.35
N GLY A 232 -8.66 10.66 -6.66
CA GLY A 232 -9.94 10.22 -6.08
C GLY A 232 -10.90 9.64 -7.12
N ASN A 233 -11.91 8.89 -6.67
CA ASN A 233 -12.91 8.26 -7.54
C ASN A 233 -14.09 9.21 -7.81
N GLU A 234 -13.83 10.37 -8.42
CA GLU A 234 -14.94 11.25 -8.85
C GLU A 234 -15.62 10.75 -10.15
N ASP A 235 -14.96 9.84 -10.88
CA ASP A 235 -15.47 9.17 -12.09
C ASP A 235 -15.43 7.64 -11.93
N ASP A 236 -16.19 7.09 -10.97
CA ASP A 236 -16.59 5.68 -11.09
C ASP A 236 -17.51 5.60 -12.31
N ASP A 237 -16.94 5.14 -13.44
CA ASP A 237 -17.67 4.24 -14.33
C ASP A 237 -18.15 3.09 -13.44
N THR A 238 -19.31 3.29 -12.82
CA THR A 238 -20.04 2.26 -12.11
C THR A 238 -20.31 1.15 -13.12
N SER A 239 -19.43 0.16 -13.18
CA SER A 239 -19.92 -1.20 -13.36
C SER A 239 -21.04 -1.36 -12.32
N GLU A 240 -22.19 -1.89 -12.72
CA GLU A 240 -23.42 -1.91 -11.91
C GLU A 240 -23.30 -2.66 -10.55
N GLU A 241 -22.07 -3.04 -10.15
CA GLU A 241 -21.73 -3.74 -8.92
C GLU A 241 -20.76 -2.97 -7.99
N GLY A 242 -20.32 -1.75 -8.32
CA GLY A 242 -19.55 -0.91 -7.37
C GLY A 242 -18.16 -1.44 -6.98
N ILE A 243 -17.57 -2.29 -7.83
CA ILE A 243 -16.22 -2.85 -7.62
C ILE A 243 -15.25 -2.13 -8.55
N SER A 244 -14.38 -1.29 -7.98
CA SER A 244 -13.15 -0.81 -8.65
C SER A 244 -12.41 -2.01 -9.25
N GLU A 245 -12.14 -2.00 -10.56
CA GLU A 245 -11.46 -3.10 -11.27
C GLU A 245 -10.13 -3.45 -10.58
N THR A 246 -10.16 -4.51 -9.77
CA THR A 246 -8.96 -5.02 -9.08
C THR A 246 -8.24 -5.95 -10.03
N HIS A 247 -7.05 -5.54 -10.48
CA HIS A 247 -6.21 -6.39 -11.30
C HIS A 247 -5.46 -7.37 -10.39
N GLY A 248 -5.78 -8.66 -10.51
CA GLY A 248 -5.11 -9.69 -9.74
C GLY A 248 -5.46 -11.10 -10.19
N LEU A 249 -4.57 -12.04 -9.84
CA LEU A 249 -4.74 -13.47 -10.10
C LEU A 249 -5.23 -14.17 -8.83
N ARG A 250 -6.11 -15.15 -9.00
CA ARG A 250 -6.68 -15.96 -7.91
C ARG A 250 -6.22 -17.40 -8.01
N PHE A 251 -5.70 -17.95 -6.91
CA PHE A 251 -5.26 -19.34 -6.81
C PHE A 251 -5.79 -20.02 -5.54
N PRO A 252 -5.96 -21.35 -5.53
CA PRO A 252 -6.21 -22.10 -4.31
C PRO A 252 -5.10 -21.91 -3.25
N LEU A 253 -5.44 -22.02 -1.96
CA LEU A 253 -4.48 -21.91 -0.86
C LEU A 253 -3.26 -22.84 -0.99
N SER A 254 -3.40 -23.99 -1.65
CA SER A 254 -2.31 -24.93 -1.96
C SER A 254 -1.17 -24.31 -2.76
N HIS A 255 -1.40 -23.21 -3.49
CA HIS A 255 -0.39 -22.54 -4.31
C HIS A 255 0.51 -21.60 -3.52
N MET A 256 0.20 -21.35 -2.24
CA MET A 256 0.92 -20.39 -1.40
C MET A 256 2.42 -20.70 -1.29
N ASP A 257 2.80 -21.97 -1.12
CA ASP A 257 4.22 -22.29 -0.93
C ASP A 257 5.03 -22.20 -2.23
N ALA A 258 4.43 -22.53 -3.38
CA ALA A 258 5.04 -22.26 -4.68
C ALA A 258 5.17 -20.74 -4.96
N LEU A 259 4.16 -19.94 -4.61
CA LEU A 259 4.23 -18.48 -4.70
C LEU A 259 5.33 -17.89 -3.79
N LYS A 260 5.46 -18.38 -2.55
CA LYS A 260 6.59 -18.01 -1.66
C LYS A 260 7.93 -18.43 -2.24
N GLN A 261 8.02 -19.59 -2.89
CA GLN A 261 9.22 -20.07 -3.55
C GLN A 261 9.64 -19.11 -4.68
N ILE A 262 8.72 -18.72 -5.55
CA ILE A 262 8.98 -17.72 -6.60
C ILE A 262 9.39 -16.37 -5.99
N TRP A 263 8.75 -15.95 -4.90
CA TRP A 263 9.03 -14.66 -4.25
C TRP A 263 10.41 -14.58 -3.60
N ARG A 264 10.87 -15.67 -2.97
CA ARG A 264 12.09 -15.71 -2.16
C ARG A 264 13.35 -15.96 -2.96
N ASN A 265 13.23 -16.66 -4.10
CA ASN A 265 14.37 -17.04 -4.92
C ASN A 265 14.53 -16.08 -6.10
N ASP A 266 15.77 -15.86 -6.52
CA ASP A 266 16.06 -15.02 -7.70
C ASP A 266 15.55 -15.67 -9.00
N ALA A 267 15.55 -16.99 -9.07
CA ALA A 267 14.98 -17.77 -10.16
C ALA A 267 14.63 -19.19 -9.69
N VAL A 268 13.64 -19.81 -10.33
CA VAL A 268 13.14 -21.15 -10.01
C VAL A 268 12.86 -21.91 -11.30
N VAL A 269 13.12 -23.21 -11.36
CA VAL A 269 12.67 -24.05 -12.49
C VAL A 269 11.21 -24.43 -12.28
N GLY A 270 10.34 -24.24 -13.27
CA GLY A 270 8.90 -24.46 -13.14
C GLY A 270 8.53 -25.84 -12.56
N LYS A 271 9.27 -26.88 -12.94
CA LYS A 271 9.10 -28.27 -12.48
C LYS A 271 9.34 -28.45 -10.98
N GLU A 272 10.18 -27.60 -10.38
CA GLU A 272 10.59 -27.65 -8.97
C GLU A 272 9.65 -26.86 -8.05
N LEU A 273 8.59 -26.26 -8.60
CA LEU A 273 7.58 -25.57 -7.81
C LEU A 273 6.86 -26.53 -6.86
N SER A 274 6.65 -26.06 -5.64
CA SER A 274 6.00 -26.80 -4.55
C SER A 274 4.49 -26.95 -4.77
N LEU A 275 4.11 -27.73 -5.79
CA LEU A 275 2.74 -28.05 -6.20
C LEU A 275 2.61 -29.55 -6.52
N ALA A 276 1.41 -30.10 -6.36
CA ALA A 276 1.17 -31.54 -6.43
C ALA A 276 1.26 -32.09 -7.86
N SER A 277 0.78 -31.35 -8.85
CA SER A 277 0.74 -31.79 -10.24
C SER A 277 1.50 -30.85 -11.19
N ASP A 278 2.02 -31.40 -12.28
CA ASP A 278 2.70 -30.61 -13.31
C ASP A 278 1.73 -29.67 -14.04
N ALA A 279 0.44 -30.03 -14.15
CA ALA A 279 -0.61 -29.17 -14.68
C ALA A 279 -0.84 -27.91 -13.81
N GLU A 280 -0.83 -28.04 -12.49
CA GLU A 280 -0.94 -26.88 -11.59
C GLU A 280 0.29 -25.98 -11.69
N LYS A 281 1.49 -26.55 -11.80
CA LYS A 281 2.74 -25.78 -12.00
C LYS A 281 2.67 -24.99 -13.30
N GLU A 282 2.28 -25.64 -14.40
CA GLU A 282 2.16 -24.99 -15.70
C GLU A 282 1.12 -23.88 -15.67
N ASN A 283 -0.06 -24.12 -15.08
CA ASN A 283 -1.10 -23.10 -14.95
C ASN A 283 -0.65 -21.88 -14.12
N LEU A 284 -0.01 -22.11 -12.97
CA LEU A 284 0.53 -21.03 -12.13
C LEU A 284 1.53 -20.16 -12.91
N VAL A 285 2.47 -20.80 -13.59
CA VAL A 285 3.52 -20.12 -14.35
C VAL A 285 2.94 -19.35 -15.54
N LEU A 286 2.02 -19.96 -16.29
CA LEU A 286 1.35 -19.31 -17.41
C LEU A 286 0.52 -18.11 -16.96
N ALA A 287 -0.23 -18.22 -15.86
CA ALA A 287 -1.04 -17.14 -15.33
C ALA A 287 -0.19 -15.94 -14.89
N LEU A 288 0.91 -16.18 -14.16
CA LEU A 288 1.86 -15.13 -13.78
C LEU A 288 2.54 -14.48 -14.99
N TRP A 289 2.88 -15.27 -16.01
CA TRP A 289 3.52 -14.77 -17.24
C TRP A 289 2.55 -13.93 -18.07
N ALA A 290 1.28 -14.33 -18.16
CA ALA A 290 0.22 -13.59 -18.85
C ALA A 290 -0.03 -12.19 -18.24
N GLU A 291 0.30 -12.00 -16.97
CA GLU A 291 0.25 -10.70 -16.29
C GLU A 291 1.61 -9.97 -16.25
N CYS A 292 2.60 -10.43 -17.03
CA CYS A 292 3.96 -9.89 -17.07
C CYS A 292 4.68 -9.91 -15.70
N LEU A 293 4.26 -10.78 -14.78
CA LEU A 293 4.84 -10.87 -13.44
C LEU A 293 6.08 -11.76 -13.42
N ILE A 294 6.30 -12.58 -14.44
CA ILE A 294 7.50 -13.42 -14.57
C ILE A 294 8.06 -13.37 -15.98
N GLU A 295 9.34 -13.73 -16.09
CA GLU A 295 10.02 -13.98 -17.36
C GLU A 295 10.74 -15.31 -17.37
N VAL A 296 11.03 -15.81 -18.57
CA VAL A 296 11.87 -16.99 -18.81
C VAL A 296 13.31 -16.55 -19.06
N ILE A 297 14.25 -17.14 -18.32
CA ILE A 297 15.71 -16.87 -18.43
C ILE A 297 16.51 -18.11 -18.86
#